data_AF-A0ABD5NQS7-F1
#
_entry.id   AF-A0ABD5NQS7-F1
#
_cell.length_a   1.000
_cell.length_b   1.000
_cell.length_c   1.000
_cell.angle_alpha   90.00
_cell.angle_beta   90.00
_cell.angle_gamma   90.00
#
_symmetry.space_group_name_H-M   'P 1'
#
loop_
_entity.id
_entity.type
_entity.pdbx_description
1 polymer ?
#
loop_
_entity_poly.entity_id
_entity_poly.type
_entity_poly.pdbx_seq_one_letter_code
_entity_poly.pdbx_strand_id
1 'polypeptide(L)' 'MTEYEFTCPECGQHIEINGPMRTAILSNGCPICSEAVGDESFAPA' A
#
# COMPACT_ATOMS: atom_id res chain seq x y z
N MET A 1 11.16 -10.37 -2.93
CA MET A 1 11.57 -9.87 -1.61
C MET A 1 10.56 -8.83 -1.21
N THR A 2 9.99 -8.94 -0.02
CA THR A 2 9.13 -7.91 0.56
C THR A 2 10.04 -6.76 1.01
N GLU A 3 9.65 -5.52 0.70
CA GLU A 3 10.44 -4.32 1.04
C GLU A 3 9.63 -3.34 1.89
N TYR A 4 8.29 -3.40 1.81
CA TYR A 4 7.39 -2.51 2.51
C TYR A 4 6.17 -3.25 3.04
N GLU A 5 5.62 -2.79 4.15
CA GLU A 5 4.30 -3.14 4.63
C GLU A 5 3.32 -2.02 4.26
N PHE A 6 2.23 -2.36 3.58
CA PHE A 6 1.17 -1.42 3.24
C PHE A 6 -0.03 -1.63 4.17
N THR A 7 -0.51 -0.55 4.77
CA THR A 7 -1.75 -0.52 5.57
C THR A 7 -2.66 0.59 5.05
N CYS A 8 -3.84 0.21 4.55
CA CYS A 8 -4.83 1.19 4.11
C CYS A 8 -5.57 1.81 5.31
N PRO A 9 -5.63 3.15 5.44
CA PRO A 9 -6.32 3.82 6.55
C PRO A 9 -7.84 3.67 6.50
N GLU A 10 -8.43 3.47 5.32
CA GLU A 10 -9.89 3.37 5.17
C GLU A 10 -10.43 1.97 5.45
N CYS A 11 -9.86 0.95 4.80
CA CYS A 11 -10.37 -0.42 4.91
C CYS A 11 -9.58 -1.29 5.91
N GLY A 12 -8.48 -0.77 6.46
CA GLY A 12 -7.61 -1.50 7.38
C GLY A 12 -6.83 -2.64 6.72
N GLN A 13 -6.78 -2.70 5.38
CA GLN A 13 -6.09 -3.77 4.68
C GLN A 13 -4.58 -3.66 4.88
N HIS A 14 -3.98 -4.68 5.49
CA HIS A 14 -2.55 -4.80 5.73
C HIS A 14 -1.95 -5.92 4.86
N ILE A 15 -0.97 -5.59 4.03
CA ILE A 15 -0.27 -6.55 3.16
C ILE A 15 1.21 -6.19 2.98
N GLU A 16 2.03 -7.22 2.84
CA GLU A 16 3.44 -7.15 2.50
C GLU A 16 3.64 -6.95 0.99
N ILE A 17 4.40 -5.92 0.61
CA ILE A 17 4.59 -5.54 -0.79
C ILE A 17 6.05 -5.23 -1.15
N ASN A 18 6.32 -5.18 -2.46
CA ASN A 18 7.62 -4.77 -3.02
C ASN A 18 7.54 -3.35 -3.62
N GLY A 19 8.69 -2.79 -4.01
CA GLY A 19 8.77 -1.45 -4.60
C GLY A 19 7.82 -1.21 -5.79
N PRO A 20 7.77 -2.10 -6.81
CA PRO A 20 6.82 -1.94 -7.92
C PRO A 20 5.35 -1.90 -7.49
N MET A 21 4.98 -2.74 -6.52
CA MET A 21 3.62 -2.81 -6.00
C MET A 21 3.27 -1.55 -5.19
N ARG A 22 4.22 -0.98 -4.45
CA ARG A 22 4.05 0.33 -3.79
C ARG A 22 3.71 1.43 -4.78
N THR A 23 4.48 1.54 -5.87
CA THR A 23 4.23 2.52 -6.93
C THR A 23 2.86 2.32 -7.59
N ALA A 24 2.47 1.07 -7.82
CA ALA A 24 1.16 0.76 -8.38
C ALA A 24 0.01 1.16 -7.45
N ILE A 25 0.14 0.90 -6.14
CA ILE A 25 -0.86 1.27 -5.13
C ILE A 25 -0.93 2.80 -4.96
N LEU A 26 0.20 3.51 -4.96
CA LEU A 26 0.20 4.98 -4.95
C LEU A 26 -0.48 5.58 -6.19
N SER A 27 -0.34 4.94 -7.36
CA SER A 27 -0.92 5.44 -8.60
C SER A 27 -2.38 5.07 -8.80
N ASN A 28 -2.82 3.90 -8.33
CA ASN A 28 -4.18 3.39 -8.57
C ASN A 28 -5.08 3.41 -7.33
N GLY A 29 -4.52 3.66 -6.14
CA GLY A 29 -5.22 3.51 -4.87
C GLY A 29 -5.11 2.09 -4.29
N CYS A 30 -5.74 1.89 -3.13
CA CYS A 30 -5.80 0.62 -2.44
C CYS A 30 -6.46 -0.44 -3.34
N PRO A 31 -5.88 -1.65 -3.51
CA PRO A 31 -6.43 -2.67 -4.40
C PRO A 31 -7.77 -3.27 -3.92
N ILE A 32 -8.22 -2.95 -2.70
CA ILE A 32 -9.44 -3.50 -2.09
C ILE A 32 -10.59 -2.50 -2.12
N CYS A 33 -10.36 -1.27 -1.62
CA CYS A 33 -11.39 -0.24 -1.59
C CYS A 33 -11.25 0.81 -2.69
N SER A 34 -10.17 0.77 -3.48
CA SER A 34 -9.81 1.78 -4.49
C SER A 34 -9.59 3.19 -3.94
N GLU A 35 -9.48 3.35 -2.62
CA GLU A 35 -9.21 4.67 -2.03
C GLU A 35 -7.79 5.13 -2.36
N ALA A 36 -7.65 6.43 -2.62
CA ALA A 36 -6.34 7.05 -2.71
C ALA A 36 -5.57 6.87 -1.39
N VAL A 37 -4.30 6.48 -1.51
CA VAL A 37 -3.39 6.30 -0.37
C VAL A 37 -2.11 7.07 -0.59
N GLY A 38 -1.50 7.51 0.50
CA GLY A 38 -0.25 8.26 0.49
C GLY A 38 0.94 7.43 0.93
N ASP A 39 2.14 8.00 0.86
CA ASP A 39 3.37 7.37 1.34
C ASP A 39 3.29 6.98 2.83
N GLU A 40 2.45 7.66 3.63
CA GLU A 40 2.16 7.35 5.04
C GLU A 40 1.50 5.98 5.25
N SER A 41 0.86 5.44 4.21
CA SER A 41 0.24 4.12 4.24
C SER A 41 1.26 2.99 4.09
N PHE A 42 2.56 3.31 3.93
CA PHE A 42 3.64 2.34 3.72
C PHE A 42 4.72 2.46 4.80
N ALA A 43 5.04 1.35 5.44
CA ALA A 43 6.16 1.22 6.39
C ALA A 43 7.26 0.31 5.79
N PRO A 44 8.53 0.45 6.22
CA PRO A 44 9.56 -0.53 5.89
C PRO A 44 9.25 -1.87 6.59
N ALA A 45 9.44 -2.99 5.87
CA ALA A 45 9.29 -4.34 6.40
C ALA A 45 10.53 -4.81 7.20
#